data_AF-A0A3B8Z9I5-F1
#
_entry.id   AF-A0A3B8Z9I5-F1
#
_cell.length_a   1.000
_cell.length_b   1.000
_cell.length_c   1.000
_cell.angle_alpha   90.00
_cell.angle_beta   90.00
_cell.angle_gamma   90.00
#
_symmetry.space_group_name_H-M   'P 1'
#
loop_
_entity.id
_entity.type
_entity.pdbx_description
1 polymer ?
#
loop_
_entity_poly.entity_id
_entity_poly.type
_entity_poly.pdbx_seq_one_letter_code
_entity_poly.pdbx_strand_id
1 'polypeptide(L)' 'MLALFFYTTKSCHLCEEAAQLLEKLQLVKEVNIEAVDISEN' A
#
# COMPACT_ATOMS: atom_id res chain seq x y z
N MET A 1 9.85 -6.32 13.92
CA MET A 1 9.64 -5.32 12.86
C MET A 1 8.16 -5.33 12.52
N LEU A 2 7.48 -4.18 12.51
CA LEU A 2 6.04 -4.10 12.19
C LEU A 2 5.89 -4.06 10.67
N ALA A 3 5.21 -5.06 10.10
CA ALA A 3 4.83 -5.09 8.69
C ALA A 3 3.42 -4.50 8.53
N LEU A 4 3.23 -3.68 7.50
CA LEU A 4 1.96 -3.04 7.17
C LEU A 4 1.43 -3.66 5.88
N PHE A 5 0.24 -4.26 5.94
CA PHE A 5 -0.41 -4.82 4.75
C PHE A 5 -1.32 -3.79 4.11
N PHE A 6 -1.08 -3.52 2.83
CA PHE A 6 -1.89 -2.61 2.03
C PHE A 6 -2.75 -3.41 1.05
N TYR A 7 -4.03 -3.59 1.38
CA TYR A 7 -4.99 -4.25 0.51
C TYR A 7 -5.42 -3.30 -0.60
N THR A 8 -5.22 -3.72 -1.84
CA THR A 8 -5.46 -2.92 -3.05
C THR A 8 -6.16 -3.76 -4.11
N THR A 9 -6.65 -3.12 -5.16
CA THR A 9 -7.21 -3.78 -6.35
C THR A 9 -6.95 -2.90 -7.55
N LYS A 10 -6.82 -3.51 -8.75
CA LYS A 10 -6.73 -2.74 -10.00
C LYS A 10 -7.97 -1.86 -10.19
N SER A 11 -7.76 -0.71 -10.83
CA SER A 11 -8.80 0.28 -11.15
C SER A 11 -9.50 0.90 -9.93
N CYS A 12 -8.89 0.82 -8.74
CA CYS A 12 -9.33 1.53 -7.55
C CYS A 12 -8.58 2.86 -7.43
N HIS A 13 -9.23 3.96 -7.79
CA HIS A 13 -8.65 5.30 -7.74
C HIS A 13 -8.12 5.68 -6.34
N LEU A 14 -8.89 5.37 -5.29
CA LEU A 14 -8.48 5.63 -3.91
C LEU A 14 -7.27 4.79 -3.49
N CYS A 15 -7.14 3.58 -4.02
CA CYS A 15 -6.02 2.70 -3.74
C CYS A 15 -4.73 3.21 -4.40
N GLU A 16 -4.84 3.78 -5.60
CA GLU A 16 -3.72 4.44 -6.29
C GLU A 16 -3.24 5.67 -5.50
N GLU A 17 -4.15 6.51 -4.99
CA GLU A 17 -3.80 7.64 -4.14
C GLU A 17 -3.17 7.19 -2.81
N ALA A 18 -3.72 6.16 -2.17
CA ALA A 18 -3.17 5.59 -0.94
C ALA A 18 -1.74 5.05 -1.17
N ALA A 19 -1.49 4.36 -2.28
CA ALA A 19 -0.16 3.87 -2.64
C ALA A 19 0.87 5.01 -2.71
N GLN A 20 0.53 6.14 -3.35
CA GLN A 20 1.40 7.31 -3.44
C GLN A 20 1.70 7.94 -2.07
N LEU A 21 0.74 7.90 -1.14
CA LEU A 21 0.95 8.39 0.24
C LEU A 21 1.84 7.44 1.04
N LEU A 22 1.69 6.14 0.85
CA LEU A 22 2.51 5.11 1.50
C LEU A 22 3.96 5.14 1.02
N GLU A 23 4.20 5.37 -0.27
CA GLU A 23 5.55 5.62 -0.80
C GLU A 23 6.22 6.81 -0.12
N LYS A 24 5.48 7.93 0.05
CA LYS A 24 5.99 9.11 0.78
C LYS A 24 6.30 8.79 2.25
N LEU A 25 5.48 7.96 2.90
CA LEU A 25 5.72 7.53 4.28
C LEU A 25 7.03 6.76 4.41
N GLN A 26 7.34 5.88 3.45
CA GLN A 26 8.57 5.07 3.44
C GLN A 26 9.84 5.92 3.31
N LEU A 27 9.76 7.11 2.70
CA LEU A 27 10.88 8.06 2.62
C LEU A 27 11.23 8.68 3.98
N VAL A 28 10.26 8.81 4.89
CA VAL A 28 10.43 9.46 6.20
C VAL A 28 10.63 8.44 7.31
N LYS A 29 10.10 7.23 7.15
CA LYS A 29 10.14 6.16 8.14
C LYS A 29 10.36 4.83 7.45
N GLU A 30 11.33 4.07 7.93
CA GLU A 30 11.54 2.69 7.49
C GLU A 30 10.36 1.81 7.96
N VAL A 31 9.41 1.58 7.05
CA VAL A 31 8.24 0.73 7.24
C VAL A 31 8.19 -0.27 6.09
N ASN A 32 8.13 -1.56 6.43
CA ASN A 32 7.90 -2.60 5.44
C ASN A 32 6.40 -2.63 5.09
N ILE A 33 6.08 -2.29 3.84
CA ILE A 33 4.70 -2.25 3.33
C ILE A 33 4.56 -3.33 2.26
N GLU A 34 3.58 -4.21 2.44
CA GLU A 34 3.30 -5.32 1.54
C GLU A 34 1.93 -5.09 0.90
N ALA A 35 1.91 -4.92 -0.43
CA ALA A 35 0.68 -4.76 -1.18
C ALA A 35 0.03 -6.13 -1.46
N VAL A 36 -1.27 -6.25 -1.18
CA VAL A 36 -2.06 -7.47 -1.41
C VAL A 36 -3.21 -7.13 -2.35
N ASP A 37 -3.23 -7.73 -3.53
CA ASP A 37 -4.34 -7.58 -4.48
C ASP A 37 -5.54 -8.44 -4.03
N ILE A 38 -6.68 -7.80 -3.77
CA ILE A 38 -7.91 -8.47 -3.32
C ILE A 38 -8.86 -8.84 -4.47
N SER A 39 -8.51 -8.53 -5.72
CA SER A 39 -9.34 -8.84 -6.88
C SER A 39 -9.33 -10.31 -7.30
N GLU A 40 -8.34 -11.09 -6.85
CA GLU A 40 -8.18 -12.50 -7.22
C GLU A 40 -8.84 -13.49 -6.23
N ASN A 41 -9.71 -12.99 -5.35
CA ASN A 41 -10.31 -13.77 -4.25
C ASN A 41 -11.83 -13.90 -4.34
#